data_AF-A0A2A3VJH3-F1
#
_entry.id   AF-A0A2A3VJH3-F1
#
_cell.length_a   1.000
_cell.length_b   1.000
_cell.length_c   1.000
_cell.angle_alpha   90.00
_cell.angle_beta   90.00
_cell.angle_gamma   90.00
#
_symmetry.space_group_name_H-M   'P 1'
#
loop_
_entity.id
_entity.type
_entity.pdbx_description
1 polymer ?
#
loop_
_entity_poly.entity_id
_entity_poly.type
_entity_poly.pdbx_seq_one_letter_code
_entity_poly.pdbx_strand_id
1 'polypeptide(L)'
;MRTSERLRHALGVALLALAGAATALPAGVPWTTLPAADRERLTARAARLQAMSPAERAAFAARVAAWHALPAQERERRRIAFAAIEAMPHPGRARLQQAAAHFDTLPDEARQALRLQFDQ
;
A
#
# COMPACT_ATOMS: atom_id res chain seq x y z
N MET A 1 -35.42 47.65 2.98
CA MET A 1 -34.30 48.16 3.81
C MET A 1 -33.50 46.95 4.25
N ARG A 2 -32.39 46.67 3.57
CA ARG A 2 -31.01 47.10 3.88
C ARG A 2 -30.27 45.96 4.60
N THR A 3 -29.57 45.14 3.82
CA THR A 3 -28.10 45.17 3.59
C THR A 3 -27.30 44.50 4.71
N SER A 4 -26.67 43.37 4.38
CA SER A 4 -25.30 43.08 4.79
C SER A 4 -24.73 41.94 3.92
N GLU A 5 -24.24 42.34 2.75
CA GLU A 5 -23.17 41.61 2.08
C GLU A 5 -21.90 41.60 2.98
N ARG A 6 -21.02 40.62 2.71
CA ARG A 6 -19.55 40.62 2.96
C ARG A 6 -19.06 40.20 4.34
N LEU A 7 -18.86 38.89 4.50
CA LEU A 7 -17.60 38.35 5.02
C LEU A 7 -17.22 37.17 4.11
N ARG A 8 -16.32 37.32 3.13
CA ARG A 8 -14.85 37.34 3.29
C ARG A 8 -14.41 36.26 4.29
N HIS A 9 -13.97 35.10 3.80
CA HIS A 9 -12.54 34.82 3.64
C HIS A 9 -12.36 33.42 3.05
N ALA A 10 -11.65 33.39 1.91
CA ALA A 10 -11.04 32.20 1.36
C ALA A 10 -10.13 31.55 2.41
N LEU A 11 -10.42 30.29 2.77
CA LEU A 11 -9.49 29.47 3.54
C LEU A 11 -8.86 28.46 2.60
N GLY A 12 -7.75 28.92 1.99
CA GLY A 12 -6.69 28.01 1.59
C GLY A 12 -6.17 27.32 2.84
N VAL A 13 -6.37 26.00 2.91
CA VAL A 13 -5.71 25.12 3.87
C VAL A 13 -4.67 24.35 3.03
N ALA A 14 -3.49 24.95 2.90
CA ALA A 14 -2.31 24.65 3.71
C ALA A 14 -1.68 23.31 3.30
N LEU A 15 -0.75 23.42 2.35
CA LEU A 15 0.37 22.51 2.16
C LEU A 15 1.11 22.34 3.49
N LEU A 16 0.90 21.21 4.17
CA LEU A 16 1.81 20.72 5.20
C LEU A 16 2.68 19.63 4.59
N ALA A 17 3.86 20.07 4.14
CA ALA A 17 5.00 19.22 3.95
C ALA A 17 5.62 18.85 5.32
N LEU A 18 6.29 17.68 5.33
CA LEU A 18 7.29 17.22 6.30
C LEU A 18 6.79 16.50 7.57
N ALA A 19 6.70 15.16 7.46
CA ALA A 19 7.17 14.14 8.42
C ALA A 19 6.36 12.81 8.33
N GLY A 20 5.94 12.41 7.14
CA GLY A 20 5.20 11.16 6.94
C GLY A 20 6.11 9.93 6.79
N ALA A 21 6.87 9.57 7.82
CA ALA A 21 7.59 8.27 7.85
C ALA A 21 7.73 7.65 9.25
N ALA A 22 7.06 8.20 10.28
CA ALA A 22 7.17 7.71 11.66
C ALA A 22 5.95 6.89 12.15
N THR A 23 4.96 6.60 11.30
CA THR A 23 3.71 5.92 11.73
C THR A 23 3.73 4.39 11.61
N ALA A 24 4.91 3.78 11.45
CA ALA A 24 5.03 2.33 11.30
C ALA A 24 5.44 1.58 12.59
N LEU A 25 5.82 2.29 13.65
CA LEU A 25 6.14 1.70 14.94
C LEU A 25 4.96 1.91 15.91
N PRO A 26 4.57 0.90 16.70
CA PRO A 26 3.68 1.14 17.82
C PRO A 26 4.30 2.25 18.69
N ALA A 27 3.47 3.20 19.12
CA ALA A 27 3.93 4.30 19.96
C ALA A 27 4.71 3.73 21.16
N GLY A 28 6.00 4.06 21.27
CA GLY A 28 6.83 3.69 22.40
C GLY A 28 8.05 2.81 22.14
N VAL A 29 8.31 2.31 20.92
CA VAL A 29 9.58 1.61 20.62
C VAL A 29 10.64 2.63 20.17
N PRO A 30 11.72 2.85 20.93
CA PRO A 30 12.79 3.75 20.50
C PRO A 30 13.48 3.23 19.25
N TRP A 31 13.81 4.12 18.30
CA TRP A 31 14.51 3.73 17.07
C TRP A 31 15.81 2.97 17.34
N THR A 32 16.54 3.34 18.38
CA THR A 32 17.83 2.76 18.77
C THR A 32 17.72 1.32 19.28
N THR A 33 16.55 0.88 19.74
CA THR A 33 16.34 -0.48 20.26
C THR A 33 15.97 -1.50 19.19
N LEU A 34 15.61 -1.04 17.98
CA LEU A 34 15.32 -1.92 16.86
C LEU A 34 16.60 -2.65 16.40
N PRO A 35 16.54 -3.93 16.04
CA PRO A 35 17.65 -4.63 15.38
C PRO A 35 18.17 -3.87 14.15
N ALA A 36 19.48 -3.94 13.89
CA ALA A 36 20.10 -3.22 12.77
C ALA A 36 19.43 -3.51 11.43
N ALA A 37 19.13 -4.78 11.15
CA ALA A 37 18.44 -5.22 9.94
C ALA A 37 17.03 -4.61 9.80
N ASP A 38 16.32 -4.40 10.91
CA ASP A 38 14.99 -3.78 10.89
C ASP A 38 15.09 -2.28 10.62
N ARG A 39 16.08 -1.60 11.22
CA ARG A 39 16.37 -0.19 10.93
C ARG A 39 16.71 0.01 9.46
N GLU A 40 17.61 -0.80 8.91
CA GLU A 40 17.98 -0.74 7.49
C GLU A 40 16.77 -0.93 6.58
N ARG A 41 15.92 -1.93 6.88
CA ARG A 41 14.69 -2.17 6.12
C ARG A 41 13.72 -0.99 6.19
N LEU A 42 13.56 -0.36 7.35
CA LEU A 42 12.69 0.81 7.52
C LEU A 42 13.27 2.05 6.82
N THR A 43 14.58 2.28 6.91
CA THR A 43 15.27 3.36 6.21
C THR A 43 15.13 3.21 4.69
N ALA A 44 15.32 2.00 4.14
CA ALA A 44 15.14 1.75 2.71
C ALA A 44 13.70 2.00 2.25
N ARG A 45 12.70 1.60 3.05
CA ARG A 45 11.28 1.88 2.78
C ARG A 45 10.99 3.38 2.82
N ALA A 46 11.52 4.09 3.81
CA ALA A 46 11.37 5.54 3.92
C ALA A 46 11.99 6.27 2.72
N ALA A 47 13.19 5.88 2.29
CA ALA A 47 13.83 6.42 1.10
C ALA A 47 12.97 6.21 -0.16
N ARG A 48 12.41 5.01 -0.34
CA ARG A 48 11.50 4.72 -1.45
C ARG A 48 10.25 5.62 -1.43
N LEU A 49 9.64 5.81 -0.26
CA LEU A 49 8.49 6.71 -0.11
C LEU A 49 8.86 8.16 -0.40
N GLN A 50 10.05 8.60 0.00
CA GLN A 50 10.54 9.95 -0.28
C GLN A 50 10.76 10.19 -1.78
N ALA A 51 11.26 9.18 -2.50
CA ALA A 51 11.51 9.26 -3.93
C ALA A 51 10.24 9.24 -4.81
N MET A 52 9.07 8.91 -4.26
CA MET A 52 7.82 8.87 -5.04
C MET A 52 7.38 10.27 -5.49
N SER A 53 7.02 10.37 -6.77
CA SER A 53 6.30 11.50 -7.35
C SER A 53 4.91 11.69 -6.71
N PRO A 54 4.26 12.86 -6.88
CA PRO A 54 2.91 13.09 -6.35
C PRO A 54 1.88 12.05 -6.83
N ALA A 55 1.95 11.64 -8.10
CA ALA A 55 1.04 10.63 -8.65
C ALA A 55 1.26 9.25 -8.02
N GLU A 56 2.52 8.83 -7.84
CA GLU A 56 2.84 7.57 -7.18
C GLU A 56 2.41 7.56 -5.71
N ARG A 57 2.57 8.69 -5.01
CA ARG A 57 2.09 8.84 -3.63
C ARG A 57 0.57 8.71 -3.53
N ALA A 58 -0.17 9.31 -4.46
CA ALA A 58 -1.63 9.19 -4.51
C ALA A 58 -2.05 7.73 -4.77
N ALA A 59 -1.42 7.06 -5.74
CA ALA A 59 -1.67 5.65 -6.02
C ALA A 59 -1.32 4.74 -4.82
N PHE A 60 -0.21 5.03 -4.12
CA PHE A 60 0.17 4.31 -2.91
C PHE A 60 -0.84 4.51 -1.78
N ALA A 61 -1.29 5.75 -1.54
CA ALA A 61 -2.31 6.05 -0.54
C ALA A 61 -3.63 5.32 -0.83
N ALA A 62 -4.07 5.30 -2.09
CA ALA A 62 -5.26 4.57 -2.51
C ALA A 62 -5.14 3.05 -2.23
N ARG A 63 -3.98 2.46 -2.51
CA ARG A 63 -3.71 1.04 -2.20
C ARG A 63 -3.73 0.76 -0.70
N VAL A 64 -3.16 1.66 0.11
CA VAL A 64 -3.17 1.54 1.57
C VAL A 64 -4.60 1.62 2.10
N ALA A 65 -5.40 2.57 1.62
CA ALA A 65 -6.81 2.69 1.98
C ALA A 65 -7.60 1.43 1.60
N ALA A 66 -7.41 0.90 0.39
CA ALA A 66 -8.03 -0.34 -0.07
C ALA A 66 -7.63 -1.53 0.82
N TRP A 67 -6.37 -1.62 1.23
CA TRP A 67 -5.90 -2.65 2.17
C TRP A 67 -6.59 -2.55 3.55
N HIS A 68 -6.71 -1.34 4.10
CA HIS A 68 -7.37 -1.13 5.39
C HIS A 68 -8.88 -1.40 5.35
N ALA A 69 -9.51 -1.20 4.19
CA ALA A 69 -10.92 -1.52 3.97
C ALA A 69 -11.23 -3.03 3.92
N LEU A 70 -10.22 -3.89 3.70
CA LEU A 70 -10.43 -5.34 3.71
C LEU A 70 -10.84 -5.84 5.09
N PRO A 71 -11.78 -6.81 5.19
CA PRO A 71 -12.05 -7.52 6.44
C PRO A 71 -10.79 -8.13 7.06
N ALA A 72 -10.75 -8.26 8.38
CA ALA A 72 -9.56 -8.77 9.08
C ALA A 72 -9.13 -10.17 8.58
N GLN A 73 -10.10 -11.07 8.37
CA GLN A 73 -9.86 -12.40 7.83
C GLN A 73 -9.23 -12.34 6.42
N GLU A 74 -9.70 -11.43 5.58
CA GLU A 74 -9.18 -11.28 4.22
C GLU A 74 -7.76 -10.72 4.22
N ARG A 75 -7.44 -9.78 5.13
CA ARG A 75 -6.06 -9.31 5.32
C ARG A 75 -5.15 -10.45 5.75
N GLU A 76 -5.62 -11.33 6.63
CA GLU A 76 -4.84 -12.47 7.11
C GLU A 76 -4.60 -13.50 6.01
N ARG A 77 -5.64 -13.86 5.24
CA ARG A 77 -5.51 -14.73 4.06
C ARG A 77 -4.42 -14.23 3.12
N ARG A 78 -4.41 -12.92 2.82
CA ARG A 78 -3.41 -12.29 1.95
C ARG A 78 -2.00 -12.27 2.56
N ARG A 79 -1.88 -12.09 3.88
CA ARG A 79 -0.57 -12.16 4.58
C ARG A 79 0.02 -13.56 4.51
N ILE A 80 -0.80 -14.60 4.70
CA ILE A 80 -0.37 -16.00 4.59
C ILE A 80 0.09 -16.29 3.15
N ALA A 81 -0.69 -15.90 2.14
CA ALA A 81 -0.31 -16.07 0.74
C ALA A 81 1.00 -15.34 0.42
N PHE A 82 1.18 -14.12 0.91
CA PHE A 82 2.42 -13.37 0.73
C PHE A 82 3.61 -14.05 1.40
N ALA A 83 3.46 -14.55 2.63
CA ALA A 83 4.52 -15.28 3.33
C ALA A 83 4.91 -16.57 2.59
N ALA A 84 3.95 -17.28 2.00
CA ALA A 84 4.21 -18.46 1.18
C ALA A 84 5.04 -18.10 -0.06
N ILE A 85 4.73 -16.98 -0.73
CA ILE A 85 5.50 -16.50 -1.89
C ILE A 85 6.92 -16.09 -1.48
N GLU A 86 7.09 -15.38 -0.37
CA GLU A 86 8.42 -14.98 0.13
C GLU A 86 9.30 -16.19 0.47
N ALA A 87 8.69 -17.28 0.95
CA ALA A 87 9.39 -18.53 1.24
C ALA A 87 9.71 -19.37 -0.02
N MET A 88 9.16 -19.03 -1.19
CA MET A 88 9.40 -19.81 -2.41
C MET A 88 10.84 -19.62 -2.94
N PRO A 89 11.49 -20.71 -3.39
CA PRO A 89 12.74 -20.63 -4.14
C PRO A 89 12.59 -19.77 -5.40
N HIS A 90 13.69 -19.17 -5.87
CA HIS A 90 13.72 -18.31 -7.05
C HIS A 90 12.98 -18.89 -8.28
N PRO A 91 13.19 -20.17 -8.66
CA PRO A 91 12.46 -20.77 -9.78
C PRO A 91 10.94 -20.79 -9.59
N GLY A 92 10.47 -21.03 -8.36
CA GLY A 92 9.05 -21.03 -8.02
C GLY A 92 8.44 -19.63 -8.16
N ARG A 93 9.14 -18.60 -7.67
CA ARG A 93 8.72 -17.20 -7.80
C ARG A 93 8.68 -16.75 -9.27
N ALA A 94 9.67 -17.15 -10.08
CA ALA A 94 9.68 -16.83 -11.51
C ALA A 94 8.50 -17.46 -12.25
N ARG A 95 8.18 -18.73 -11.97
CA ARG A 95 7.02 -19.41 -12.56
C ARG A 95 5.70 -18.73 -12.16
N LEU A 96 5.58 -18.33 -10.89
CA LEU A 96 4.41 -17.59 -10.42
C LEU A 96 4.25 -16.24 -11.14
N GLN A 97 5.34 -15.50 -11.33
CA GLN A 97 5.32 -14.23 -12.08
C GLN A 97 4.91 -14.44 -13.55
N GLN A 98 5.41 -15.49 -14.21
CA GLN A 98 5.02 -15.83 -15.57
C GLN A 98 3.53 -16.20 -15.66
N ALA A 99 3.03 -16.99 -14.72
CA ALA A 99 1.62 -17.35 -14.67
C ALA A 99 0.72 -16.12 -14.46
N ALA A 100 1.12 -15.19 -13.57
CA ALA A 100 0.42 -13.93 -13.36
C ALA A 100 0.40 -13.06 -14.62
N ALA A 101 1.55 -12.89 -15.28
CA ALA A 101 1.64 -12.14 -16.53
C ALA A 101 0.76 -12.76 -17.63
N HIS A 102 0.72 -14.08 -17.74
CA HIS A 102 -0.17 -14.76 -18.68
C HIS A 102 -1.65 -14.53 -18.32
N PHE A 103 -2.02 -14.67 -17.04
CA PHE A 103 -3.39 -14.43 -16.58
C PHE A 103 -3.89 -13.03 -16.96
N ASP A 104 -3.05 -12.00 -16.86
CA ASP A 104 -3.40 -10.62 -17.23
C ASP A 104 -3.65 -10.44 -18.74
N THR A 105 -3.14 -11.34 -19.58
CA THR A 105 -3.39 -11.33 -21.04
C THR A 105 -4.67 -12.04 -21.46
N LEU A 106 -5.29 -12.83 -20.57
CA LEU A 106 -6.50 -13.57 -20.89
C LEU A 106 -7.71 -12.64 -21.03
N PRO A 107 -8.68 -12.94 -21.92
CA PRO A 107 -9.96 -12.22 -21.96
C PRO A 107 -10.69 -12.24 -20.61
N ASP A 108 -11.52 -11.22 -20.37
CA ASP A 108 -12.25 -11.04 -19.13
C ASP A 108 -13.06 -12.28 -18.74
N GLU A 109 -13.75 -12.91 -19.70
CA GLU A 109 -14.56 -14.11 -19.48
C GLU A 109 -13.70 -15.29 -18.99
N ALA A 110 -12.53 -15.48 -19.58
CA ALA A 110 -11.60 -16.53 -19.20
C ALA A 110 -11.01 -16.29 -17.80
N ARG A 111 -10.70 -15.03 -17.47
CA ARG A 111 -10.25 -14.67 -16.12
C ARG A 111 -11.33 -14.92 -15.07
N GLN A 112 -12.61 -14.62 -15.39
CA GLN A 112 -13.72 -14.88 -14.48
C GLN A 112 -13.95 -16.38 -14.27
N ALA A 113 -13.87 -17.19 -15.32
CA ALA A 113 -13.97 -18.64 -15.22
C ALA A 113 -12.90 -19.24 -14.29
N LEU A 114 -11.65 -18.78 -14.43
CA LEU A 114 -10.55 -19.19 -13.55
C LEU A 114 -10.76 -18.76 -12.10
N ARG A 115 -11.23 -17.54 -11.85
CA ARG A 115 -11.56 -17.08 -10.49
C ARG A 115 -12.63 -17.95 -9.86
N LEU A 116 -13.73 -18.22 -10.56
CA LEU A 116 -14.80 -19.10 -10.07
C LEU A 116 -14.29 -20.51 -9.71
N GLN A 117 -13.29 -21.00 -10.45
CA GLN A 117 -12.70 -22.31 -10.22
C GLN A 117 -11.79 -22.34 -8.98
N PHE A 118 -11.09 -21.25 -8.65
CA PHE A 118 -10.00 -21.28 -7.66
C PHE A 118 -10.16 -20.32 -6.45
N ASP A 119 -11.07 -19.34 -6.46
CA ASP A 119 -11.31 -18.39 -5.35
C ASP A 119 -12.30 -18.92 -4.28
N GLN A 120 -12.45 -20.24 -4.12
CA GLN A 120 -13.33 -20.84 -3.09
C GLN A 120 -12.76 -20.77 -1.68
#